data_AF-A0A818PT00-F1
#
_entry.id   AF-A0A818PT00-F1
#
_cell.length_a   1.000
_cell.length_b   1.000
_cell.length_c   1.000
_cell.angle_alpha   90.00
_cell.angle_beta   90.00
_cell.angle_gamma   90.00
#
_symmetry.space_group_name_H-M   'P 1'
#
loop_
_entity.id
_entity.type
_entity.pdbx_description
1 polymer ?
#
loop_
_entity_poly.entity_id
_entity_poly.type
_entity_poly.pdbx_seq_one_letter_code
_entity_poly.pdbx_strand_id
1 'polypeptide(L)'
;MPLKIIGAGFGRTGTESTKVALNQLGFKCYHMTEVVKVGRTAIRLWVNAADNPSCTDWDRIFDGYDATVDWSAAHLWKTLIDYYPDAKVILNVRDPKKWYTSVHDTIFAMSSSPGGLAWNKRGTTVIGNGIGSGPDQLYLPNGIFIEPKTHILYVADMSNSRIQKRFLNGDIETAAGQANGTSGKAPNMLSGPADIFADENENIFIAD
;
A
#
# COMPACT_ATOMS: atom_id res chain seq x y z
N MET A 1 -13.88 23.97 -1.53
CA MET A 1 -13.71 25.14 -2.43
C MET A 1 -12.81 24.67 -3.56
N PRO A 2 -12.99 25.12 -4.82
CA PRO A 2 -12.12 24.66 -5.91
C PRO A 2 -10.69 25.15 -5.67
N LEU A 3 -9.70 24.33 -6.08
CA LEU A 3 -8.31 24.76 -6.05
C LEU A 3 -8.11 25.95 -6.99
N LYS A 4 -7.35 26.94 -6.52
CA LYS A 4 -6.93 28.12 -7.28
C LYS A 4 -5.45 28.09 -7.63
N ILE A 5 -4.65 27.35 -6.85
CA ILE A 5 -3.20 27.24 -7.03
C ILE A 5 -2.78 25.76 -6.91
N ILE A 6 -2.03 25.27 -7.89
CA ILE A 6 -1.47 23.92 -7.93
C ILE A 6 0.06 24.01 -7.98
N GLY A 7 0.72 23.46 -6.98
CA GLY A 7 2.17 23.35 -6.91
C GLY A 7 2.66 22.08 -7.57
N ALA A 8 3.43 22.21 -8.66
CA ALA A 8 4.08 21.09 -9.36
C ALA A 8 5.51 20.82 -8.86
N GLY A 9 6.01 21.63 -7.92
CA GLY A 9 7.34 21.46 -7.33
C GLY A 9 7.40 20.26 -6.37
N PHE A 10 8.37 19.37 -6.59
CA PHE A 10 8.64 18.26 -5.68
C PHE A 10 9.11 18.73 -4.30
N GLY A 11 8.95 17.86 -3.31
CA GLY A 11 9.55 18.06 -1.99
C GLY A 11 11.02 18.44 -2.08
N ARG A 12 11.45 19.28 -1.13
CA ARG A 12 12.81 19.83 -1.02
C ARG A 12 13.19 20.88 -2.08
N THR A 13 12.20 21.42 -2.78
CA THR A 13 12.34 22.62 -3.65
C THR A 13 11.81 23.90 -3.00
N GLY A 14 11.56 23.88 -1.68
CA GLY A 14 11.06 25.04 -0.92
C GLY A 14 9.53 25.05 -0.74
N THR A 15 8.88 23.89 -0.85
CA THR A 15 7.42 23.72 -0.76
C THR A 15 6.83 24.24 0.55
N GLU A 16 7.50 24.03 1.69
CA GLU A 16 7.04 24.54 2.99
C GLU A 16 7.06 26.08 3.02
N SER A 17 8.11 26.72 2.49
CA SER A 17 8.14 28.18 2.36
C SER A 17 7.06 28.70 1.43
N THR A 18 6.78 27.99 0.33
CA THR A 18 5.67 28.32 -0.58
C THR A 18 4.31 28.17 0.11
N LYS A 19 4.09 27.11 0.91
CA LYS A 19 2.89 26.94 1.74
C LYS A 19 2.68 28.14 2.66
N VAL A 20 3.73 28.56 3.38
CA VAL A 20 3.67 29.72 4.28
C VAL A 20 3.31 30.99 3.52
N ALA A 21 3.96 31.25 2.38
CA ALA A 21 3.67 32.43 1.57
C ALA A 21 2.22 32.44 1.04
N LEU A 22 1.72 31.30 0.55
CA LEU A 22 0.33 31.18 0.09
C LEU A 22 -0.66 31.43 1.22
N ASN A 23 -0.38 30.90 2.41
CA ASN A 23 -1.23 31.16 3.58
C ASN A 23 -1.23 32.64 3.98
N GLN A 24 -0.10 33.33 3.88
CA GLN A 24 -0.03 34.79 4.12
C GLN A 24 -0.82 35.60 3.09
N LEU A 25 -0.92 35.11 1.85
CA LEU A 25 -1.73 35.69 0.78
C LEU A 25 -3.23 35.35 0.91
N GLY A 26 -3.64 34.62 1.96
CA GLY A 26 -5.04 34.31 2.26
C GLY A 26 -5.54 32.99 1.69
N PHE A 27 -4.68 32.18 1.06
CA PHE A 27 -5.03 30.82 0.64
C PHE A 27 -5.00 29.84 1.83
N LYS A 28 -5.67 28.71 1.68
CA LYS A 28 -5.53 27.54 2.56
C LYS A 28 -4.77 26.48 1.79
N CYS A 29 -3.47 26.36 2.07
CA CYS A 29 -2.58 25.49 1.29
C CYS A 29 -2.45 24.07 1.89
N TYR A 30 -2.85 23.07 1.10
CA TYR A 30 -2.59 21.66 1.35
C TYR A 30 -1.10 21.35 1.17
N HIS A 31 -0.56 20.43 1.97
CA HIS A 31 0.86 20.04 1.96
C HIS A 31 1.02 18.59 2.46
N MET A 32 2.15 17.94 2.16
CA MET A 32 2.46 16.57 2.64
C MET A 32 2.29 16.40 4.16
N THR A 33 2.49 17.47 4.92
CA THR A 33 2.29 17.49 6.38
C THR A 33 0.88 17.11 6.79
N GLU A 34 -0.14 17.40 5.96
CA GLU A 34 -1.52 17.04 6.24
C GLU A 34 -1.73 15.52 6.09
N VAL A 35 -1.06 14.89 5.12
CA VAL A 35 -1.03 13.43 4.97
C VAL A 35 -0.35 12.77 6.18
N VAL A 36 0.76 13.33 6.66
CA VAL A 36 1.47 12.82 7.83
C VAL A 36 0.61 12.92 9.09
N LYS A 37 -0.12 14.03 9.30
CA LYS A 37 -1.01 14.22 10.44
C LYS A 37 -2.19 13.25 10.45
N VAL A 38 -2.83 13.06 9.30
CA VAL A 38 -4.01 12.18 9.15
C VAL A 38 -3.60 10.71 9.12
N GLY A 39 -2.40 10.40 8.66
CA GLY A 39 -1.83 9.05 8.66
C GLY A 39 -2.50 8.11 7.65
N ARG A 40 -2.79 6.88 8.07
CA ARG A 40 -3.17 5.76 7.18
C ARG A 40 -4.37 6.07 6.28
N THR A 41 -5.35 6.83 6.75
CA THR A 41 -6.54 7.18 5.97
C THR A 41 -6.18 8.07 4.78
N ALA A 42 -5.39 9.12 5.01
CA ALA A 42 -4.92 9.99 3.93
C ALA A 42 -4.00 9.24 2.95
N ILE A 43 -3.14 8.35 3.47
CA ILE A 43 -2.28 7.51 2.62
C ILE A 43 -3.14 6.64 1.68
N ARG A 44 -4.17 5.95 2.19
CA ARG A 44 -5.07 5.13 1.36
C ARG A 44 -5.79 5.95 0.31
N LEU A 45 -6.29 7.14 0.67
CA LEU A 45 -6.93 8.04 -0.29
C LEU A 45 -5.98 8.43 -1.42
N TRP A 46 -4.74 8.80 -1.09
CA TRP A 46 -3.75 9.19 -2.09
C TRP A 46 -3.20 8.05 -2.93
N VAL A 47 -3.10 6.82 -2.39
CA VAL A 47 -2.77 5.62 -3.17
C VAL A 47 -3.88 5.34 -4.18
N ASN A 48 -5.14 5.29 -3.73
CA ASN A 48 -6.28 5.08 -4.63
C ASN A 48 -6.36 6.16 -5.72
N ALA A 49 -6.04 7.42 -5.37
CA ALA A 49 -6.04 8.53 -6.32
C ALA A 49 -4.92 8.45 -7.36
N ALA A 50 -3.75 7.91 -6.99
CA ALA A 50 -2.66 7.65 -7.91
C ALA A 50 -2.98 6.50 -8.87
N ASP A 51 -3.65 5.46 -8.38
CA ASP A 51 -4.03 4.30 -9.18
C ASP A 51 -5.24 4.59 -10.09
N ASN A 52 -6.16 5.46 -9.66
CA ASN A 52 -7.41 5.74 -10.37
C ASN A 52 -7.72 7.24 -10.49
N PRO A 53 -6.83 8.04 -11.13
CA PRO A 53 -6.93 9.50 -11.14
C PRO A 53 -8.20 10.05 -11.81
N SER A 54 -8.73 9.34 -12.82
CA SER A 54 -9.92 9.79 -13.57
C SER A 54 -11.25 9.62 -12.82
N CYS A 55 -11.31 8.75 -11.81
CA CYS A 55 -12.50 8.54 -10.98
C CYS A 55 -12.30 9.04 -9.54
N THR A 56 -11.23 9.80 -9.30
CA THR A 56 -10.93 10.37 -7.99
C THR A 56 -11.82 11.58 -7.71
N ASP A 57 -12.43 11.60 -6.53
CA ASP A 57 -13.12 12.77 -5.99
C ASP A 57 -12.09 13.76 -5.41
N TRP A 58 -11.62 14.67 -6.27
CA TRP A 58 -10.61 15.67 -5.90
C TRP A 58 -11.15 16.69 -4.88
N ASP A 59 -12.43 17.04 -4.97
CA ASP A 59 -13.05 18.00 -4.06
C ASP A 59 -13.09 17.48 -2.62
N ARG A 60 -13.26 16.17 -2.45
CA ARG A 60 -13.14 15.51 -1.14
C ARG A 60 -11.71 15.53 -0.59
N ILE A 61 -10.71 15.31 -1.43
CA ILE A 61 -9.29 15.33 -1.00
C ILE A 61 -8.89 16.73 -0.54
N PHE A 62 -9.36 17.77 -1.24
CA PHE A 62 -9.03 19.16 -0.97
C PHE A 62 -10.10 19.91 -0.19
N ASP A 63 -10.99 19.22 0.51
CA ASP A 63 -12.02 19.89 1.30
C ASP A 63 -11.38 20.85 2.33
N GLY A 64 -11.87 22.09 2.33
CA GLY A 64 -11.31 23.17 3.13
C GLY A 64 -10.01 23.83 2.60
N TYR A 65 -9.45 23.37 1.48
CA TYR A 65 -8.24 23.93 0.85
C TYR A 65 -8.56 24.60 -0.49
N ASP A 66 -7.79 25.63 -0.85
CA ASP A 66 -7.88 26.27 -2.17
C ASP A 66 -6.49 26.50 -2.83
N ALA A 67 -5.44 25.92 -2.25
CA ALA A 67 -4.13 25.79 -2.85
C ALA A 67 -3.49 24.45 -2.43
N THR A 68 -2.53 23.94 -3.22
CA THR A 68 -1.77 22.73 -2.87
C THR A 68 -0.33 22.82 -3.34
N VAL A 69 0.62 22.27 -2.57
CA VAL A 69 2.03 22.12 -2.95
C VAL A 69 2.62 20.83 -2.32
N ASP A 70 3.83 20.45 -2.74
CA ASP A 70 4.52 19.23 -2.31
C ASP A 70 3.89 17.92 -2.82
N TRP A 71 4.56 16.80 -2.55
CA TRP A 71 4.01 15.46 -2.72
C TRP A 71 2.78 15.31 -1.79
N SER A 72 1.66 14.69 -2.16
CA SER A 72 1.28 13.84 -3.30
C SER A 72 0.59 14.57 -4.46
N ALA A 73 0.10 15.79 -4.23
CA ALA A 73 -0.59 16.56 -5.27
C ALA A 73 0.34 16.96 -6.43
N ALA A 74 1.61 17.29 -6.16
CA ALA A 74 2.58 17.65 -7.20
C ALA A 74 2.80 16.53 -8.23
N HIS A 75 2.64 15.26 -7.85
CA HIS A 75 2.77 14.13 -8.77
C HIS A 75 1.62 14.09 -9.80
N LEU A 76 0.44 14.58 -9.42
CA LEU A 76 -0.79 14.51 -10.20
C LEU A 76 -1.22 15.89 -10.74
N TRP A 77 -0.30 16.85 -10.81
CA TRP A 77 -0.62 18.24 -11.18
C TRP A 77 -1.33 18.37 -12.54
N LYS A 78 -1.03 17.48 -13.50
CA LYS A 78 -1.70 17.45 -14.82
C LYS A 78 -3.18 17.05 -14.70
N THR A 79 -3.45 15.98 -13.97
CA THR A 79 -4.82 15.57 -13.65
C THR A 79 -5.56 16.67 -12.90
N LEU A 80 -4.87 17.35 -11.96
CA LEU A 80 -5.46 18.42 -11.19
C LEU A 80 -5.77 19.67 -12.02
N ILE A 81 -4.95 20.03 -13.01
CA ILE A 81 -5.25 21.16 -13.88
C ILE A 81 -6.38 20.83 -14.87
N ASP A 82 -6.50 19.57 -15.29
CA ASP A 82 -7.65 19.13 -16.11
C ASP A 82 -8.96 19.21 -15.31
N TYR A 83 -8.92 18.88 -14.01
CA TYR A 83 -10.09 18.95 -13.12
C TYR A 83 -10.40 20.38 -12.62
N TYR A 84 -9.38 21.18 -12.34
CA TYR A 84 -9.49 22.59 -11.90
C TYR A 84 -8.89 23.53 -12.96
N PRO A 85 -9.56 23.74 -14.11
CA PRO A 85 -8.98 24.44 -15.26
C PRO A 85 -8.65 25.92 -15.00
N ASP A 86 -9.30 26.54 -14.01
CA ASP A 86 -9.04 27.94 -13.62
C ASP A 86 -7.86 28.10 -12.65
N ALA A 87 -7.31 26.99 -12.12
CA ALA A 87 -6.20 27.04 -11.19
C ALA A 87 -4.90 27.46 -11.90
N LYS A 88 -4.06 28.24 -11.23
CA LYS A 88 -2.71 28.55 -11.72
C LYS A 88 -1.70 27.54 -11.21
N VAL A 89 -0.69 27.23 -12.02
CA VAL A 89 0.38 26.30 -11.66
C VAL A 89 1.64 27.06 -11.22
N ILE A 90 2.23 26.64 -10.09
CA ILE A 90 3.53 27.13 -9.61
C ILE A 90 4.52 25.97 -9.65
N LEU A 91 5.68 26.19 -10.27
CA LEU A 91 6.78 25.22 -10.31
C LEU A 91 8.01 25.78 -9.59
N ASN A 92 8.28 25.27 -8.40
CA ASN A 92 9.53 25.52 -7.71
C ASN A 92 10.65 24.68 -8.34
N VAL A 93 11.76 25.34 -8.68
CA VAL A 93 12.96 24.68 -9.20
C VAL A 93 14.14 24.89 -8.25
N ARG A 94 15.04 23.91 -8.21
CA ARG A 94 16.29 23.93 -7.45
C ARG A 94 17.38 23.28 -8.28
N ASP A 95 18.63 23.69 -8.05
CA ASP A 95 19.79 22.98 -8.60
C ASP A 95 19.69 21.46 -8.32
N PRO A 96 19.78 20.59 -9.35
CA PRO A 96 19.52 19.16 -9.20
C PRO A 96 20.41 18.46 -8.18
N LYS A 97 21.69 18.83 -8.10
CA LYS A 97 22.64 18.21 -7.16
C LYS A 97 22.31 18.60 -5.72
N LYS A 98 22.06 19.89 -5.47
CA LYS A 98 21.60 20.38 -4.16
C LYS A 98 20.24 19.81 -3.77
N TRP A 99 19.33 19.62 -4.72
CA TRP A 99 18.04 18.97 -4.49
C TRP A 99 18.25 17.51 -4.08
N TYR A 100 19.03 16.73 -4.83
CA TYR A 100 19.30 15.33 -4.52
C TYR A 100 19.89 15.14 -3.12
N THR A 101 20.96 15.88 -2.78
CA THR A 101 21.55 15.85 -1.43
C THR A 101 20.48 16.17 -0.37
N SER A 102 19.67 17.19 -0.60
CA SER A 102 18.61 17.58 0.32
C SER A 102 17.45 16.59 0.43
N VAL A 103 17.17 15.79 -0.60
CA VAL A 103 16.18 14.70 -0.58
C VAL A 103 16.74 13.51 0.17
N HIS A 104 17.97 13.11 -0.16
CA HIS A 104 18.66 12.00 0.47
C HIS A 104 18.73 12.17 2.00
N ASP A 105 19.20 13.34 2.45
CA ASP A 105 19.47 13.58 3.87
C ASP A 105 18.20 13.75 4.72
N THR A 106 17.03 13.92 4.09
CA THR A 106 15.77 14.10 4.83
C THR A 106 14.70 13.09 4.47
N ILE A 107 14.28 13.03 3.19
CA ILE A 107 13.15 12.17 2.79
C ILE A 107 13.60 10.72 2.81
N PHE A 108 14.74 10.38 2.22
CA PHE A 108 15.22 9.00 2.22
C PHE A 108 15.66 8.55 3.61
N ALA A 109 16.30 9.43 4.40
CA ALA A 109 16.59 9.17 5.80
C ALA A 109 15.31 8.88 6.63
N MET A 110 14.23 9.63 6.40
CA MET A 110 12.94 9.40 7.05
C MET A 110 12.29 8.09 6.58
N SER A 111 12.31 7.81 5.28
CA SER A 111 11.88 6.52 4.71
C SER A 111 12.76 5.35 5.14
N SER A 112 13.91 5.59 5.75
CA SER A 112 14.79 4.57 6.33
C SER A 112 14.71 4.51 7.85
N SER A 113 13.97 5.42 8.49
CA SER A 113 13.78 5.50 9.93
C SER A 113 12.61 4.62 10.39
N PRO A 114 12.68 4.00 11.59
CA PRO A 114 11.57 3.20 12.12
C PRO A 114 10.33 4.09 12.33
N GLY A 115 9.36 4.03 11.40
CA GLY A 115 8.14 4.84 11.42
C GLY A 115 7.86 5.65 10.15
N GLY A 116 8.86 5.87 9.29
CA GLY A 116 8.58 6.25 7.89
C GLY A 116 8.11 5.05 7.10
N LEU A 117 7.69 5.25 5.85
CA LEU A 117 7.33 4.21 4.87
C LEU A 117 8.55 3.32 4.46
N ALA A 118 9.42 3.01 5.43
CA ALA A 118 10.44 2.00 5.36
C ALA A 118 9.79 0.64 5.20
N TRP A 119 10.37 -0.16 4.30
CA TRP A 119 10.17 -1.60 4.27
C TRP A 119 10.28 -2.14 5.71
N ASN A 120 9.15 -2.60 6.24
CA ASN A 120 8.97 -2.87 7.65
C ASN A 120 9.78 -4.11 8.05
N LYS A 121 10.83 -3.95 8.89
CA LYS A 121 11.55 -5.08 9.53
C LYS A 121 10.68 -5.91 10.49
N ARG A 122 9.41 -5.54 10.71
CA ARG A 122 8.39 -6.29 11.43
C ARG A 122 7.33 -6.77 10.44
N GLY A 123 7.64 -7.81 9.66
CA GLY A 123 6.61 -8.51 8.89
C GLY A 123 5.36 -8.74 9.77
N THR A 124 4.18 -8.53 9.20
CA THR A 124 2.93 -8.86 9.90
C THR A 124 2.66 -10.34 9.65
N THR A 125 2.54 -11.12 10.72
CA THR A 125 2.07 -12.50 10.60
C THR A 125 0.61 -12.46 10.15
N VAL A 126 0.36 -12.91 8.92
CA VAL A 126 -0.97 -12.99 8.31
C VAL A 126 -1.59 -14.38 8.46
N ILE A 127 -0.75 -15.39 8.59
CA ILE A 127 -1.07 -16.78 8.94
C ILE A 127 0.18 -17.42 9.56
N GLY A 128 0.01 -18.36 10.51
CA GLY A 128 1.12 -19.07 11.15
C GLY A 128 1.59 -18.41 12.45
N ASN A 129 0.65 -18.13 13.35
CA ASN A 129 0.88 -17.54 14.67
C ASN A 129 1.47 -18.54 15.69
N GLY A 130 2.17 -19.57 15.23
CA GLY A 130 2.83 -20.58 16.05
C GLY A 130 3.00 -21.91 15.33
N ILE A 131 3.84 -22.78 15.89
CA ILE A 131 4.02 -24.15 15.41
C ILE A 131 2.86 -25.01 15.92
N GLY A 132 2.15 -25.68 15.02
CA GLY A 132 1.05 -26.58 15.37
C GLY A 132 0.07 -26.83 14.21
N SER A 133 -1.04 -27.51 14.50
CA SER A 133 -2.07 -27.90 13.52
C SER A 133 -3.41 -27.16 13.70
N GLY A 134 -3.48 -26.15 14.58
CA GLY A 134 -4.66 -25.30 14.71
C GLY A 134 -4.96 -24.46 13.45
N PRO A 135 -6.15 -23.83 13.35
CA PRO A 135 -6.57 -23.06 12.18
C PRO A 135 -5.64 -21.92 11.77
N ASP A 136 -4.81 -21.38 12.67
CA ASP A 136 -3.85 -20.32 12.36
C ASP A 136 -2.40 -20.70 12.76
N GLN A 137 -2.14 -22.00 12.83
CA GLN A 137 -0.80 -22.54 13.10
C GLN A 137 -0.29 -23.27 11.87
N LEU A 138 1.03 -23.29 11.71
CA LEU A 138 1.71 -23.97 10.61
C LEU A 138 2.84 -24.82 11.16
N TYR A 139 3.19 -25.89 10.47
CA TYR A 139 4.35 -26.71 10.80
C TYR A 139 5.20 -26.99 9.55
N LEU A 140 6.37 -26.34 9.50
CA LEU A 140 7.32 -26.38 8.38
C LEU A 140 6.64 -26.10 7.02
N PRO A 141 5.93 -24.96 6.86
CA PRO A 141 5.31 -24.63 5.58
C PRO A 141 6.37 -24.43 4.49
N ASN A 142 6.07 -24.85 3.26
CA ASN A 142 7.05 -24.89 2.18
C ASN A 142 6.65 -24.02 0.97
N GLY A 143 5.38 -24.06 0.57
CA GLY A 143 4.84 -23.31 -0.58
C GLY A 143 3.82 -22.25 -0.19
N ILE A 144 3.71 -21.20 -1.01
CA ILE A 144 2.77 -20.09 -0.82
C ILE A 144 2.26 -19.57 -2.17
N PHE A 145 0.97 -19.31 -2.26
CA PHE A 145 0.35 -18.70 -3.44
C PHE A 145 -0.71 -17.68 -3.04
N ILE A 146 -0.77 -16.56 -3.78
CA ILE A 146 -1.82 -15.55 -3.60
C ILE A 146 -2.59 -15.47 -4.92
N GLU A 147 -3.89 -15.74 -4.90
CA GLU A 147 -4.72 -15.66 -6.10
C GLU A 147 -4.92 -14.18 -6.50
N PRO A 148 -4.59 -13.78 -7.74
CA PRO A 148 -4.54 -12.36 -8.12
C PRO A 148 -5.86 -11.58 -8.04
N LYS A 149 -7.03 -12.22 -8.25
CA LYS A 149 -8.33 -11.53 -8.34
C LYS A 149 -9.02 -11.36 -6.98
N THR A 150 -8.99 -12.41 -6.16
CA THR A 150 -9.65 -12.53 -4.86
C THR A 150 -8.71 -12.22 -3.70
N HIS A 151 -7.40 -12.25 -3.95
CA HIS A 151 -6.33 -12.08 -2.96
C HIS A 151 -6.37 -13.11 -1.83
N ILE A 152 -6.91 -14.30 -2.11
CA ILE A 152 -6.88 -15.41 -1.17
C ILE A 152 -5.44 -15.95 -1.10
N LEU A 153 -4.96 -16.14 0.12
CA LEU A 153 -3.66 -16.70 0.42
C LEU A 153 -3.77 -18.20 0.67
N TYR A 154 -2.99 -19.00 -0.07
CA TYR A 154 -2.82 -20.43 0.14
C TYR A 154 -1.42 -20.72 0.67
N VAL A 155 -1.33 -21.62 1.65
CA VAL A 155 -0.06 -22.06 2.24
C VAL A 155 -0.02 -23.57 2.26
N ALA A 156 1.04 -24.14 1.68
CA ALA A 156 1.34 -25.57 1.80
C ALA A 156 1.98 -25.83 3.16
N ASP A 157 1.17 -26.33 4.09
CA ASP A 157 1.52 -26.62 5.48
C ASP A 157 2.09 -28.06 5.56
N MET A 158 3.31 -28.20 5.02
CA MET A 158 3.91 -29.48 4.63
C MET A 158 3.87 -30.54 5.74
N SER A 159 4.34 -30.24 6.97
CA SER A 159 4.35 -31.24 8.04
C SER A 159 2.99 -31.52 8.64
N ASN A 160 2.00 -30.66 8.41
CA ASN A 160 0.61 -30.94 8.69
C ASN A 160 -0.12 -31.55 7.48
N SER A 161 0.54 -31.87 6.37
CA SER A 161 -0.09 -32.56 5.22
C SER A 161 -1.43 -31.94 4.79
N ARG A 162 -1.47 -30.61 4.71
CA ARG A 162 -2.67 -29.84 4.34
C ARG A 162 -2.30 -28.56 3.60
N ILE A 163 -3.29 -27.98 2.92
CA ILE A 163 -3.23 -26.62 2.38
C ILE A 163 -4.16 -25.73 3.19
N GLN A 164 -3.60 -24.68 3.80
CA GLN A 164 -4.38 -23.64 4.50
C GLN A 164 -4.77 -22.53 3.51
N LYS A 165 -6.01 -22.09 3.55
CA LYS A 165 -6.59 -21.00 2.74
C LYS A 165 -7.01 -19.87 3.68
N ARG A 166 -6.51 -18.66 3.43
CA ARG A 166 -6.75 -17.47 4.24
C ARG A 166 -7.38 -16.37 3.40
N PHE A 167 -8.58 -15.96 3.80
CA PHE A 167 -9.36 -14.91 3.16
C PHE A 167 -8.94 -13.51 3.65
N LEU A 168 -9.26 -12.47 2.88
CA LEU A 168 -8.96 -11.07 3.23
C LEU A 168 -9.62 -10.61 4.55
N ASN A 169 -10.78 -11.18 4.89
CA ASN A 169 -11.55 -10.83 6.08
C ASN A 169 -10.94 -11.36 7.39
N GLY A 170 -9.97 -12.26 7.34
CA GLY A 170 -9.38 -12.88 8.53
C GLY A 170 -9.55 -14.39 8.63
N ASP A 171 -10.55 -14.93 7.94
CA ASP A 171 -10.97 -16.32 8.10
C ASP A 171 -9.95 -17.29 7.50
N ILE A 172 -9.80 -18.45 8.15
CA ILE A 172 -8.90 -19.51 7.70
C ILE A 172 -9.66 -20.82 7.59
N GLU A 173 -9.43 -21.51 6.49
CA GLU A 173 -10.00 -22.82 6.18
C GLU A 173 -8.92 -23.77 5.66
N THR A 174 -9.22 -25.08 5.68
CA THR A 174 -8.40 -26.09 5.00
C THR A 174 -8.92 -26.27 3.58
N ALA A 175 -8.13 -25.88 2.57
CA ALA A 175 -8.50 -26.04 1.17
C ALA A 175 -8.31 -27.48 0.66
N ALA A 176 -7.31 -28.20 1.17
CA ALA A 176 -7.04 -29.59 0.83
C ALA A 176 -6.29 -30.32 1.95
N GLY A 177 -6.43 -31.65 1.98
CA GLY A 177 -5.95 -32.49 3.09
C GLY A 177 -6.93 -32.49 4.26
N GLN A 178 -6.47 -32.95 5.42
CA GLN A 178 -7.28 -33.03 6.63
C GLN A 178 -6.98 -31.87 7.57
N ALA A 179 -8.02 -31.25 8.13
CA ALA A 179 -7.85 -30.09 9.02
C ALA A 179 -7.00 -30.41 10.27
N ASN A 180 -7.06 -31.65 10.76
CA ASN A 180 -6.25 -32.13 11.89
C ASN A 180 -4.78 -32.43 11.53
N GLY A 181 -4.42 -32.32 10.25
CA GLY A 181 -3.09 -32.53 9.72
C GLY A 181 -2.68 -34.00 9.53
N THR A 182 -3.64 -34.91 9.41
CA THR A 182 -3.36 -36.34 9.18
C THR A 182 -2.92 -36.57 7.74
N SER A 183 -1.75 -37.18 7.56
CA SER A 183 -1.25 -37.60 6.25
C SER A 183 -1.87 -38.92 5.80
N GLY A 184 -1.88 -39.17 4.49
CA GLY A 184 -2.33 -40.44 3.95
C GLY A 184 -2.40 -40.49 2.44
N LYS A 185 -2.87 -41.64 1.92
CA LYS A 185 -3.00 -41.91 0.47
C LYS A 185 -4.44 -41.90 -0.02
N ALA A 186 -5.39 -41.54 0.83
CA ALA A 186 -6.79 -41.44 0.43
C ALA A 186 -6.98 -40.23 -0.49
N PRO A 187 -8.01 -40.22 -1.37
CA PRO A 187 -8.23 -39.12 -2.32
C PRO A 187 -8.36 -37.71 -1.71
N ASN A 188 -8.65 -37.62 -0.42
CA ASN A 188 -8.79 -36.37 0.35
C ASN A 188 -7.66 -36.16 1.37
N MET A 189 -6.56 -36.89 1.24
CA MET A 189 -5.39 -36.80 2.10
C MET A 189 -4.18 -36.36 1.28
N LEU A 190 -3.29 -35.60 1.90
CA LEU A 190 -2.02 -35.21 1.34
C LEU A 190 -0.88 -35.87 2.14
N SER A 191 0.33 -35.84 1.61
CA SER A 191 1.53 -36.40 2.20
C SER A 191 2.77 -35.53 1.96
N GLY A 192 2.80 -34.37 2.60
CA GLY A 192 3.93 -33.45 2.53
C GLY A 192 3.87 -32.49 1.33
N PRO A 193 2.78 -31.73 1.16
CA PRO A 193 2.65 -30.83 0.03
C PRO A 193 3.79 -29.80 0.03
N ALA A 194 4.53 -29.77 -1.07
CA ALA A 194 5.69 -28.93 -1.25
C ALA A 194 5.34 -27.55 -1.81
N ASP A 195 4.38 -27.50 -2.75
CA ASP A 195 3.99 -26.26 -3.41
C ASP A 195 2.51 -26.25 -3.85
N ILE A 196 2.00 -25.06 -4.13
CA ILE A 196 0.59 -24.82 -4.47
C ILE A 196 0.46 -23.73 -5.55
N PHE A 197 -0.46 -23.95 -6.49
CA PHE A 197 -0.90 -22.95 -7.46
C PHE A 197 -2.43 -22.99 -7.56
N ALA A 198 -3.08 -21.86 -7.76
CA ALA A 198 -4.51 -21.83 -8.10
C ALA A 198 -4.74 -21.07 -9.40
N ASP A 199 -5.67 -21.58 -10.22
CA ASP A 199 -6.09 -20.89 -11.43
C ASP A 199 -7.21 -19.87 -11.17
N GLU A 200 -7.63 -19.18 -12.22
CA GLU A 200 -8.66 -18.14 -12.14
C GLU A 200 -10.08 -18.64 -11.85
N ASN A 201 -10.29 -19.96 -11.84
CA ASN A 201 -11.56 -20.62 -11.49
C ASN A 201 -11.51 -21.23 -10.08
N GLU A 202 -10.50 -20.90 -9.28
CA GLU A 202 -10.22 -21.47 -7.96
C GLU A 202 -9.91 -22.98 -7.96
N ASN A 203 -9.49 -23.55 -9.11
CA ASN A 203 -8.93 -24.90 -9.10
C ASN A 203 -7.52 -24.85 -8.49
N ILE A 204 -7.26 -25.72 -7.52
CA ILE A 204 -5.97 -25.81 -6.83
C ILE A 204 -5.14 -26.98 -7.37
N PHE A 205 -3.87 -26.71 -7.63
CA PHE A 205 -2.87 -27.66 -8.12
C PHE A 205 -1.78 -27.76 -7.05
N ILE A 206 -1.62 -28.95 -6.48
CA ILE A 206 -0.74 -29.19 -5.34
C ILE A 206 0.37 -30.15 -5.80
N ALA A 207 1.62 -29.79 -5.51
CA ALA A 207 2.74 -30.73 -5.58
C ALA A 207 2.83 -31.45 -4.23
N ASP A 208 2.45 -32.73 -4.20
CA ASP A 208 2.36 -33.60 -3.01
C ASP A 208 3.21 -34.87 -3.14
#